data_AF-A0A511D7I6-F1
#
_entry.id   AF-A0A511D7I6-F1
#
_cell.length_a   1.000
_cell.length_b   1.000
_cell.length_c   1.000
_cell.angle_alpha   90.00
_cell.angle_beta   90.00
_cell.angle_gamma   90.00
#
_symmetry.space_group_name_H-M   'P 1'
#
loop_
_entity.id
_entity.type
_entity.pdbx_description
1 polymer ?
#
loop_
_entity_poly.entity_id
_entity_poly.type
_entity_poly.pdbx_seq_one_letter_code
_entity_poly.pdbx_strand_id
1 'polypeptide(L)'
;MCLPRLRPARTLLRLERQGLRVKQHLTSDAGGCAAHSYGRVRGFFREHPCTALFRALFEVRDKRGNVVLVAVAWVDMPDAAQAREFQRLVDRHGTGNIVELSRERGRYQNVRFTGDHYASVRDDTTVVNAQAQTVGRAPAARALAEQVVDAALSP
;
A
#
# COMPACT_ATOMS: atom_id res chain seq x y z
N MET A 1 -1.36 -21.19 -9.58
CA MET A 1 -0.93 -20.54 -8.33
C MET A 1 0.40 -19.84 -8.54
N CYS A 2 0.41 -18.51 -8.75
CA CYS A 2 1.63 -17.67 -8.83
C CYS A 2 1.32 -16.15 -8.81
N LEU A 3 0.13 -15.73 -8.33
CA LEU A 3 -0.30 -14.33 -8.45
C LEU A 3 0.43 -13.30 -7.56
N PRO A 4 0.86 -13.60 -6.31
CA PRO A 4 1.25 -12.51 -5.42
C PRO A 4 2.60 -11.86 -5.73
N ARG A 5 3.53 -12.56 -6.41
CA ARG A 5 4.83 -11.99 -6.82
C ARG A 5 4.77 -11.15 -8.10
N LEU A 6 3.73 -11.32 -8.92
CA LEU A 6 3.60 -10.60 -10.20
C LEU A 6 3.09 -9.16 -10.02
N ARG A 7 2.27 -8.92 -8.99
CA ARG A 7 1.61 -7.63 -8.77
C ARG A 7 2.60 -6.50 -8.41
N PRO A 8 3.55 -6.68 -7.47
CA PRO A 8 4.54 -5.64 -7.18
C PRO A 8 5.48 -5.32 -8.36
N ALA A 9 5.86 -6.33 -9.15
CA ALA A 9 6.72 -6.15 -10.31
C ALA A 9 6.06 -5.30 -11.42
N ARG A 10 4.74 -5.47 -11.65
CA ARG A 10 3.99 -4.62 -12.58
C ARG A 10 3.92 -3.17 -12.14
N THR A 11 3.74 -2.94 -10.84
CA THR A 11 3.77 -1.58 -10.28
C THR A 11 5.14 -0.93 -10.47
N LEU A 12 6.23 -1.64 -10.17
CA LEU A 12 7.59 -1.15 -10.41
C LEU A 12 7.82 -0.73 -11.87
N LEU A 13 7.52 -1.62 -12.82
CA LEU A 13 7.74 -1.37 -14.25
C LEU A 13 6.98 -0.14 -14.78
N ARG A 14 5.76 0.09 -14.30
CA ARG A 14 4.96 1.26 -14.70
C ARG A 14 5.57 2.56 -14.20
N LEU A 15 6.02 2.57 -12.95
CA LEU A 15 6.67 3.73 -12.35
C LEU A 15 7.98 4.06 -13.06
N GLU A 16 8.80 3.05 -13.36
CA GLU A 16 10.07 3.25 -14.08
C GLU A 16 9.85 3.77 -15.51
N ARG A 17 8.80 3.31 -16.22
CA ARG A 17 8.44 3.81 -17.56
C ARG A 17 8.07 5.31 -17.58
N GLN A 18 7.70 5.88 -16.45
CA GLN A 18 7.44 7.32 -16.30
C GLN A 18 8.73 8.13 -16.07
N GLY A 19 9.91 7.49 -16.15
CA GLY A 19 11.20 8.12 -15.91
C GLY A 19 11.51 8.38 -14.43
N LEU A 20 10.76 7.72 -13.53
CA LEU A 20 10.95 7.79 -12.10
C LEU A 20 12.02 6.80 -11.66
N ARG A 21 12.84 7.20 -10.68
CA ARG A 21 13.77 6.27 -10.01
C ARG A 21 13.04 5.63 -8.85
N VAL A 22 13.01 4.31 -8.81
CA VAL A 22 12.25 3.56 -7.79
C VAL A 22 13.18 2.65 -7.02
N LYS A 23 13.09 2.68 -5.68
CA LYS A 23 13.64 1.63 -4.81
C LYS A 23 12.49 0.91 -4.14
N GLN A 24 12.46 -0.41 -4.24
CA GLN A 24 11.40 -1.23 -3.64
C GLN A 24 11.89 -2.03 -2.44
N HIS A 25 11.01 -2.18 -1.46
CA HIS A 25 11.15 -3.10 -0.34
C HIS A 25 9.87 -3.93 -0.27
N LEU A 26 10.00 -5.24 -0.16
CA LEU A 26 8.88 -6.17 -0.23
C LEU A 26 8.91 -7.11 0.97
N THR A 27 7.74 -7.49 1.48
CA THR A 27 7.57 -8.59 2.44
C THR A 27 6.29 -9.35 2.16
N SER A 28 6.24 -10.60 2.62
CA SER A 28 5.06 -11.45 2.57
C SER A 28 4.89 -12.15 3.90
N ASP A 29 3.68 -12.09 4.44
CA ASP A 29 3.31 -12.67 5.73
C ASP A 29 2.10 -13.58 5.52
N ALA A 30 2.20 -14.86 5.89
CA ALA A 30 1.12 -15.83 5.73
C ALA A 30 0.05 -15.64 6.81
N GLY A 31 -0.91 -14.73 6.57
CA GLY A 31 -2.02 -14.46 7.50
C GLY A 31 -1.71 -13.45 8.62
N GLY A 32 -0.55 -12.79 8.58
CA GLY A 32 -0.10 -11.83 9.60
C GLY A 32 -0.87 -10.50 9.67
N CYS A 33 -2.07 -10.38 9.08
CA CYS A 33 -2.77 -9.10 8.92
C CYS A 33 -3.06 -8.40 10.25
N ALA A 34 -3.46 -9.12 11.30
CA ALA A 34 -3.72 -8.51 12.60
C ALA A 34 -2.44 -7.95 13.26
N ALA A 35 -1.29 -8.60 13.09
CA ALA A 35 -0.02 -8.12 13.62
C ALA A 35 0.51 -6.91 12.85
N HIS A 36 0.23 -6.84 11.55
CA HIS A 36 0.70 -5.79 10.64
C HIS A 36 -0.41 -4.81 10.27
N SER A 37 -1.31 -4.51 11.20
CA SER A 37 -2.35 -3.50 11.02
C SER A 37 -2.58 -2.66 12.29
N TYR A 38 -3.29 -1.55 12.13
CA TYR A 38 -3.61 -0.63 13.21
C TYR A 38 -5.05 -0.12 13.15
N GLY A 39 -5.49 0.56 14.21
CA GLY A 39 -6.86 1.06 14.31
C GLY A 39 -7.91 -0.05 14.37
N ARG A 40 -9.09 0.25 13.83
CA ARG A 40 -10.21 -0.68 13.66
C ARG A 40 -9.92 -1.78 12.66
N VAL A 41 -9.07 -1.54 11.66
CA VAL A 41 -8.62 -2.57 10.71
C VAL A 41 -7.95 -3.74 11.43
N ARG A 42 -7.16 -3.46 12.48
CA ARG A 42 -6.61 -4.53 13.33
C ARG A 42 -7.68 -5.33 14.08
N GLY A 43 -8.72 -4.66 14.56
CA GLY A 43 -9.86 -5.32 15.19
C GLY A 43 -10.54 -6.27 14.21
N PHE A 44 -10.81 -5.79 13.00
CA PHE A 44 -11.39 -6.59 11.92
C PHE A 44 -10.58 -7.85 11.64
N PHE A 45 -9.25 -7.76 11.49
CA PHE A 45 -8.43 -8.96 11.22
C PHE A 45 -8.30 -9.94 12.39
N ARG A 46 -8.65 -9.55 13.62
CA ARG A 46 -8.72 -10.49 14.75
C ARG A 46 -9.98 -11.36 14.68
N GLU A 47 -11.05 -10.82 14.12
CA GLU A 47 -12.34 -11.51 13.94
C GLU A 47 -12.42 -12.22 12.58
N HIS A 48 -11.75 -11.66 11.57
CA HIS A 48 -11.74 -12.08 10.18
C HIS A 48 -10.30 -12.27 9.67
N PRO A 49 -9.63 -13.39 10.02
CA PRO A 49 -8.25 -13.62 9.61
C PRO A 49 -8.11 -13.65 8.09
N CYS A 50 -7.14 -12.90 7.57
CA CYS A 50 -6.76 -12.97 6.16
C CYS A 50 -5.99 -14.27 5.88
N THR A 51 -5.97 -14.70 4.62
CA THR A 51 -5.23 -15.90 4.19
C THR A 51 -3.81 -15.55 3.75
N ALA A 52 -3.58 -14.33 3.25
CA ALA A 52 -2.25 -13.85 2.92
C ALA A 52 -2.15 -12.32 2.98
N LEU A 53 -0.95 -11.84 3.29
CA LEU A 53 -0.58 -10.43 3.26
C LEU A 53 0.72 -10.26 2.48
N PHE A 54 0.70 -9.39 1.48
CA PHE A 54 1.90 -8.89 0.81
C PHE A 54 1.98 -7.38 1.00
N ARG A 55 3.16 -6.88 1.34
CA ARG A 55 3.38 -5.44 1.54
C ARG A 55 4.58 -4.98 0.74
N ALA A 56 4.44 -3.81 0.13
CA ALA A 56 5.51 -3.13 -0.57
C ALA A 56 5.66 -1.71 -0.06
N LEU A 57 6.90 -1.24 -0.04
CA LEU A 57 7.24 0.17 0.04
C LEU A 57 8.06 0.54 -1.18
N PHE A 58 7.57 1.49 -1.97
CA PHE A 58 8.33 2.11 -3.04
C PHE A 58 8.78 3.49 -2.61
N GLU A 59 10.07 3.74 -2.68
CA GLU A 59 10.65 5.07 -2.63
C GLU A 59 10.80 5.56 -4.07
N VAL A 60 9.96 6.51 -4.45
CA VAL A 60 9.89 7.08 -5.79
C VAL A 60 10.55 8.44 -5.78
N ARG A 61 11.43 8.67 -6.75
CA ARG A 61 12.15 9.92 -6.96
C ARG A 61 11.96 10.45 -8.36
N ASP A 62 11.59 11.72 -8.47
CA ASP A 62 11.60 12.42 -9.75
C ASP A 62 12.99 13.00 -10.07
N LYS A 63 13.11 13.61 -11.26
CA LYS A 63 14.35 14.26 -11.73
C LYS A 63 14.73 15.51 -10.92
N ARG A 64 13.79 16.09 -10.17
CA ARG A 64 13.98 17.28 -9.33
C ARG A 64 14.39 16.92 -7.90
N GLY A 65 14.46 15.63 -7.57
CA GLY A 65 14.82 15.13 -6.25
C GLY A 65 13.66 15.06 -5.27
N ASN A 66 12.41 15.28 -5.70
CA ASN A 66 11.24 15.07 -4.85
C ASN A 66 11.14 13.57 -4.53
N VAL A 67 10.89 13.25 -3.26
CA VAL A 67 10.72 11.87 -2.81
C VAL A 67 9.27 11.64 -2.39
N VAL A 68 8.66 10.60 -2.92
CA VAL A 68 7.35 10.08 -2.52
C VAL A 68 7.52 8.65 -2.06
N LEU A 69 6.98 8.35 -0.88
CA LEU A 69 6.87 6.99 -0.37
C LEU A 69 5.50 6.43 -0.73
N VAL A 70 5.47 5.18 -1.17
CA VAL A 70 4.25 4.51 -1.61
C VAL A 70 4.17 3.19 -0.88
N ALA A 71 3.22 3.08 0.03
CA ALA A 71 2.93 1.84 0.72
C ALA A 71 1.79 1.14 -0.03
N VAL A 72 2.00 -0.11 -0.44
CA VAL A 72 0.96 -0.93 -1.08
C VAL A 72 0.80 -2.21 -0.26
N ALA A 73 -0.44 -2.57 0.03
CA ALA A 73 -0.78 -3.84 0.65
C ALA A 73 -1.74 -4.62 -0.26
N TRP A 74 -1.45 -5.91 -0.44
CA TRP A 74 -2.35 -6.87 -1.04
C TRP A 74 -2.78 -7.84 0.07
N VAL A 75 -4.08 -7.90 0.31
CA VAL A 75 -4.69 -8.70 1.37
C VAL A 75 -5.63 -9.70 0.74
N ASP A 76 -5.30 -10.98 0.86
CA ASP A 76 -6.20 -12.05 0.43
C ASP A 76 -7.09 -12.43 1.60
N MET A 77 -8.41 -12.35 1.39
CA MET A 77 -9.43 -12.78 2.36
C MET A 77 -9.91 -14.19 2.03
N PRO A 78 -10.49 -14.92 3.01
CA PRO A 78 -11.01 -16.27 2.77
C PRO A 78 -12.17 -16.29 1.77
N ASP A 79 -12.94 -15.20 1.67
CA ASP A 79 -14.07 -15.08 0.74
C ASP A 79 -14.31 -13.63 0.29
N ALA A 80 -15.11 -13.50 -0.76
CA ALA A 80 -15.40 -12.21 -1.40
C ALA A 80 -16.26 -11.29 -0.53
N ALA A 81 -17.05 -11.82 0.41
CA ALA A 81 -17.87 -11.02 1.31
C ALA A 81 -16.99 -10.31 2.35
N GLN A 82 -16.06 -11.04 2.97
CA GLN A 82 -15.06 -10.49 3.89
C GLN A 82 -14.10 -9.53 3.19
N ALA A 83 -13.71 -9.81 1.94
CA ALA A 83 -12.94 -8.86 1.11
C ALA A 83 -13.68 -7.52 0.91
N ARG A 84 -14.98 -7.58 0.59
CA ARG A 84 -15.81 -6.36 0.46
C ARG A 84 -15.94 -5.60 1.78
N GLU A 85 -16.07 -6.31 2.89
CA GLU A 85 -16.16 -5.68 4.21
C GLU A 85 -14.85 -5.02 4.63
N PHE A 86 -13.72 -5.71 4.42
CA PHE A 86 -12.40 -5.15 4.64
C PHE A 86 -12.20 -3.88 3.81
N GLN A 87 -12.48 -3.92 2.50
CA GLN A 87 -12.35 -2.77 1.61
C GLN A 87 -13.15 -1.56 2.13
N ARG A 88 -14.45 -1.75 2.42
CA ARG A 88 -15.30 -0.68 3.01
C ARG A 88 -14.76 -0.14 4.32
N LEU A 89 -14.09 -0.97 5.12
CA LEU A 89 -13.51 -0.53 6.38
C LEU A 89 -12.27 0.33 6.13
N VAL A 90 -11.33 -0.12 5.29
CA VAL A 90 -10.07 0.59 5.04
C VAL A 90 -10.23 1.84 4.18
N ASP A 91 -11.29 1.92 3.36
CA ASP A 91 -11.64 3.12 2.59
C ASP A 91 -12.18 4.26 3.47
N ARG A 92 -12.61 3.97 4.71
CA ARG A 92 -13.10 4.99 5.63
C ARG A 92 -11.94 5.65 6.35
N HIS A 93 -11.79 6.95 6.14
CA HIS A 93 -10.77 7.74 6.83
C HIS A 93 -10.84 7.57 8.36
N GLY A 94 -9.68 7.37 8.99
CA GLY A 94 -9.55 7.25 10.45
C GLY A 94 -9.84 5.86 11.04
N THR A 95 -10.15 4.85 10.23
CA THR A 95 -10.36 3.47 10.73
C THR A 95 -9.05 2.67 10.87
N GLY A 96 -7.92 3.20 10.41
CA GLY A 96 -6.62 2.53 10.41
C GLY A 96 -6.30 1.85 9.08
N ASN A 97 -5.15 1.18 9.00
CA ASN A 97 -4.66 0.57 7.78
C ASN A 97 -3.70 -0.60 8.09
N ILE A 98 -3.15 -1.21 7.04
CA ILE A 98 -1.96 -2.06 7.09
C ILE A 98 -0.73 -1.20 7.41
N VAL A 99 0.16 -1.70 8.27
CA VAL A 99 1.39 -1.02 8.67
C VAL A 99 2.32 -0.89 7.46
N GLU A 100 2.69 0.35 7.15
CA GLU A 100 3.62 0.70 6.09
C GLU A 100 5.04 0.25 6.46
N LEU A 101 5.77 -0.38 5.53
CA LEU A 101 7.13 -0.90 5.84
C LEU A 101 8.12 0.20 6.22
N SER A 102 7.86 1.45 5.83
CA SER A 102 8.67 2.59 6.25
C SER A 102 8.70 2.75 7.77
N ARG A 103 7.63 2.37 8.48
CA ARG A 103 7.54 2.46 9.94
C ARG A 103 8.35 1.42 10.68
N GLU A 104 8.71 0.32 10.01
CA GLU A 104 9.41 -0.79 10.65
C GLU A 104 10.93 -0.58 10.65
N ARG A 105 11.49 0.13 9.67
CA ARG A 105 12.94 0.40 9.58
C ARG A 105 13.31 1.48 8.57
N GLY A 106 14.54 1.99 8.72
CA GLY A 106 15.20 2.86 7.76
C GLY A 106 14.92 4.35 7.94
N ARG A 107 15.47 5.18 7.05
CA ARG A 107 15.47 6.65 7.18
C ARG A 107 14.09 7.33 7.17
N TYR A 108 13.03 6.58 6.86
CA TYR A 108 11.67 7.11 6.72
C TYR A 108 10.72 6.68 7.84
N GLN A 109 11.23 6.10 8.93
CA GLN A 109 10.42 5.66 10.07
C GLN A 109 9.54 6.74 10.70
N ASN A 110 9.95 8.01 10.59
CA ASN A 110 9.21 9.15 11.12
C ASN A 110 8.26 9.79 10.10
N VAL A 111 8.22 9.30 8.86
CA VAL A 111 7.27 9.78 7.85
C VAL A 111 5.92 9.18 8.16
N ARG A 112 4.98 10.05 8.54
CA ARG A 112 3.60 9.66 8.85
C ARG A 112 2.75 9.71 7.59
N PHE A 113 2.16 8.57 7.23
CA PHE A 113 1.11 8.50 6.23
C PHE A 113 -0.19 9.04 6.82
N THR A 114 -0.79 10.02 6.14
CA THR A 114 -2.05 10.65 6.56
C THR A 114 -3.27 10.01 5.94
N GLY A 115 -3.11 9.33 4.81
CA GLY A 115 -4.22 8.84 3.98
C GLY A 115 -4.74 9.86 2.97
N ASP A 116 -4.10 11.03 2.85
CA ASP A 116 -4.50 12.08 1.88
C ASP A 116 -4.37 11.63 0.42
N HIS A 117 -3.44 10.72 0.14
CA HIS A 117 -3.28 10.06 -1.14
C HIS A 117 -3.49 8.57 -0.93
N TYR A 118 -4.75 8.15 -1.05
CA TYR A 118 -5.18 6.79 -0.83
C TYR A 118 -6.08 6.35 -1.98
N ALA A 119 -5.93 5.10 -2.40
CA ALA A 119 -6.94 4.42 -3.19
C ALA A 119 -6.91 2.92 -2.90
N SER A 120 -8.01 2.25 -3.21
CA SER A 120 -8.12 0.80 -3.13
C SER A 120 -8.84 0.23 -4.35
N VAL A 121 -8.53 -1.03 -4.66
CA VAL A 121 -9.27 -1.85 -5.61
C VAL A 121 -9.45 -3.24 -5.00
N ARG A 122 -10.43 -3.99 -5.53
CA ARG A 122 -10.65 -5.37 -5.13
C ARG A 122 -10.81 -6.24 -6.35
N ASP A 123 -10.12 -7.36 -6.33
CA ASP A 123 -10.17 -8.43 -7.32
C ASP A 123 -10.61 -9.70 -6.60
N ASP A 124 -11.91 -10.02 -6.71
CA ASP A 124 -12.58 -11.08 -5.98
C ASP A 124 -12.32 -11.06 -4.45
N THR A 125 -11.43 -11.93 -3.96
CA THR A 125 -11.05 -12.07 -2.55
C THR A 125 -9.83 -11.23 -2.16
N THR A 126 -9.10 -10.66 -3.12
CA THR A 126 -7.97 -9.79 -2.82
C THR A 126 -8.40 -8.33 -2.77
N VAL A 127 -8.06 -7.64 -1.69
CA VAL A 127 -8.09 -6.17 -1.62
C VAL A 127 -6.67 -5.65 -1.78
N VAL A 128 -6.52 -4.65 -2.65
CA VAL A 128 -5.28 -3.89 -2.80
C VAL A 128 -5.53 -2.48 -2.34
N ASN A 129 -4.76 -2.00 -1.37
CA ASN A 129 -4.80 -0.60 -0.98
C ASN A 129 -3.42 0.03 -1.10
N ALA A 130 -3.38 1.23 -1.65
CA ALA A 130 -2.18 2.02 -1.83
C ALA A 130 -2.31 3.35 -1.10
N GLN A 131 -1.22 3.76 -0.44
CA GLN A 131 -1.08 5.08 0.14
C GLN A 131 0.21 5.71 -0.36
N ALA A 132 0.19 7.02 -0.60
CA ALA A 132 1.39 7.79 -0.87
C ALA A 132 1.58 8.93 0.13
N GLN A 133 2.85 9.19 0.46
CA GLN A 133 3.24 10.28 1.35
C GLN A 133 4.49 10.98 0.81
N THR A 134 4.45 12.30 0.74
CA THR A 134 5.59 13.11 0.34
C THR A 134 6.62 13.17 1.47
N VAL A 135 7.91 13.14 1.13
CA VAL A 135 8.99 13.47 2.06
C VAL A 135 9.28 14.96 1.90
N GLY A 136 8.76 15.78 2.82
CA GLY A 136 8.81 17.24 2.73
C GLY A 136 7.54 17.85 2.14
N ARG A 137 7.55 19.18 1.91
CA ARG A 137 6.34 20.00 1.65
C ARG A 137 6.19 20.50 0.20
N ALA A 138 6.82 19.84 -0.79
CA ALA A 138 6.80 20.32 -2.17
C ALA A 138 5.44 20.01 -2.88
N PRO A 139 4.73 21.00 -3.46
CA PRO A 139 3.48 20.75 -4.21
C PRO A 139 3.64 19.77 -5.37
N ALA A 140 4.79 19.78 -6.05
CA ALA A 140 5.10 18.82 -7.12
C ALA A 140 5.13 17.37 -6.62
N ALA A 141 5.49 17.14 -5.35
CA ALA A 141 5.46 15.81 -4.75
C ALA A 141 4.03 15.30 -4.52
N ARG A 142 3.04 16.21 -4.39
CA ARG A 142 1.62 15.87 -4.23
C ARG A 142 1.05 15.27 -5.52
N ALA A 143 1.24 15.94 -6.65
CA ALA A 143 0.80 15.43 -7.96
C ALA A 143 1.46 14.08 -8.29
N LEU A 144 2.75 13.93 -7.94
CA LEU A 144 3.45 12.66 -8.05
C LEU A 144 2.82 11.58 -7.13
N ALA A 145 2.42 11.93 -5.92
CA ALA A 145 1.76 10.99 -5.00
C ALA A 145 0.44 10.45 -5.58
N GLU A 146 -0.39 11.30 -6.17
CA GLU A 146 -1.64 10.91 -6.84
C GLU A 146 -1.36 9.97 -8.04
N GLN A 147 -0.45 10.36 -8.94
CA GLN A 147 -0.05 9.56 -10.10
C GLN A 147 0.44 8.14 -9.72
N VAL A 148 1.21 8.06 -8.65
CA VAL A 148 1.86 6.81 -8.24
C VAL A 148 0.88 5.87 -7.53
N VAL A 149 -0.10 6.40 -6.80
CA VAL A 149 -1.19 5.60 -6.22
C VAL A 149 -2.01 4.94 -7.33
N ASP A 150 -2.41 5.68 -8.36
CA ASP A 150 -3.17 5.12 -9.49
C ASP A 150 -2.37 4.04 -10.23
N ALA A 151 -1.08 4.29 -10.45
CA ALA A 151 -0.16 3.35 -11.06
C ALA A 151 0.12 2.13 -10.17
N ALA A 152 -0.16 2.17 -8.86
CA ALA A 152 -0.02 1.00 -8.00
C ALA A 152 -1.20 0.03 -8.11
N LEU A 153 -2.37 0.53 -8.54
CA LEU A 153 -3.63 -0.20 -8.49
C LEU A 153 -4.16 -0.65 -9.86
N SER A 154 -3.65 -0.13 -10.97
CA SER A 154 -4.12 -0.59 -12.29
C SER A 154 -3.68 -2.04 -12.58
N PRO A 155 -4.45 -2.82 -13.36
CA PRO A 155 -4.22 -4.24 -13.64
C PRO A 155 -2.93 -4.55 -14.43
#